data_AF-A0AAJ3B209-F1
#
_entry.id   AF-A0AAJ3B209-F1
#
_cell.length_a   1.000
_cell.length_b   1.000
_cell.length_c   1.000
_cell.angle_alpha   90.00
_cell.angle_beta   90.00
_cell.angle_gamma   90.00
#
_symmetry.space_group_name_H-M   'P 1'
#
loop_
_entity.id
_entity.type
_entity.pdbx_description
1 polymer ?
#
loop_
_entity_poly.entity_id
_entity_poly.type
_entity_poly.pdbx_seq_one_letter_code
_entity_poly.pdbx_strand_id
1 'polypeptide(L)'
;MNKIQWFAVSNRDGKRIPEWRRSFGISDSGSVFVPADMAGSETEMNVLLCAMADSQRTAVHLEHHFVPSDWLKSVFPKHSELIGLIDARAQNAFSELGLEPK
;
A
#
# COMPACT_ATOMS: atom_id res chain seq x y z
N MET A 1 -1.11 -14.43 12.52
CA MET A 1 -1.33 -13.01 12.17
C MET A 1 -0.10 -12.53 11.46
N ASN A 2 -0.19 -12.24 10.16
CA ASN A 2 0.95 -11.69 9.41
C ASN A 2 1.30 -10.34 10.03
N LYS A 3 2.56 -10.14 10.40
CA LYS A 3 3.00 -8.83 10.91
C LYS A 3 3.20 -7.93 9.70
N ILE A 4 2.53 -6.78 9.71
CA ILE A 4 2.73 -5.73 8.70
C ILE A 4 3.57 -4.63 9.33
N GLN A 5 4.71 -4.34 8.72
CA GLN A 5 5.55 -3.22 9.08
C GLN A 5 5.13 -2.01 8.24
N TRP A 6 4.81 -0.91 8.91
CA TRP A 6 4.30 0.30 8.29
C TRP A 6 5.41 1.34 8.14
N PHE A 7 5.47 1.98 6.98
CA PHE A 7 6.40 3.04 6.64
C PHE A 7 5.63 4.26 6.20
N ALA A 8 6.04 5.43 6.64
CA ALA A 8 5.49 6.70 6.20
C ALA A 8 6.59 7.56 5.57
N VAL A 9 6.32 8.10 4.38
CA VAL A 9 7.25 9.03 3.73
C VAL A 9 7.15 10.40 4.41
N SER A 10 8.30 10.88 4.89
CA SER A 10 8.43 12.21 5.50
C SER A 10 8.15 13.30 4.47
N ASN A 11 7.33 14.26 4.86
CA ASN A 11 6.94 15.37 3.99
C ASN A 11 7.91 16.54 4.10
N ARG A 12 8.92 16.57 3.23
CA ARG A 12 9.87 17.70 3.20
C ARG A 12 9.28 18.96 2.53
N ASP A 13 8.18 18.83 1.78
CA ASP A 13 7.69 19.87 0.86
C ASP A 13 6.59 20.80 1.41
N GLY A 14 6.28 20.77 2.71
CA GLY A 14 5.28 21.67 3.31
C GLY A 14 3.82 21.45 2.85
N LYS A 15 3.55 20.58 1.87
CA LYS A 15 2.21 20.20 1.43
C LYS A 15 1.52 19.35 2.49
N ARG A 16 0.38 19.76 3.05
CA ARG A 16 -0.39 18.98 4.05
C ARG A 16 -1.07 17.75 3.44
N ILE A 17 -0.29 16.79 2.94
CA ILE A 17 -0.79 15.45 2.64
C ILE A 17 -0.86 14.70 3.98
N PRO A 18 -1.96 14.02 4.31
CA PRO A 18 -2.05 13.25 5.54
C PRO A 18 -1.09 12.05 5.49
N GLU A 19 -0.64 11.60 6.67
CA GLU A 19 0.37 10.54 6.79
C GLU A 19 -0.08 9.23 6.16
N TRP A 20 -1.34 8.85 6.35
CA TRP A 20 -1.91 7.61 5.79
C TRP A 20 -1.78 7.53 4.26
N ARG A 21 -1.97 8.63 3.52
CA ARG A 21 -1.79 8.68 2.05
C ARG A 21 -0.34 8.51 1.62
N ARG A 22 0.60 8.83 2.51
CA ARG A 22 2.04 8.67 2.28
C ARG A 22 2.61 7.43 2.95
N SER A 23 1.75 6.56 3.45
CA SER A 23 2.15 5.35 4.13
C SER A 23 1.99 4.14 3.23
N PHE A 24 2.81 3.13 3.47
CA PHE A 24 2.69 1.81 2.88
C PHE A 24 3.08 0.76 3.92
N GLY A 25 2.50 -0.43 3.80
CA GLY A 25 2.80 -1.57 4.65
C GLY A 25 3.59 -2.63 3.88
N ILE A 26 4.46 -3.36 4.55
CA ILE A 26 5.08 -4.57 4.01
C ILE A 26 4.80 -5.70 5.00
N SER A 27 4.23 -6.81 4.52
CA SER A 27 4.07 -8.01 5.34
C SER A 27 5.38 -8.78 5.47
N ASP A 28 5.47 -9.65 6.48
CA ASP A 28 6.49 -10.68 6.61
C ASP A 28 6.67 -11.58 5.36
N SER A 29 5.61 -11.74 4.57
CA SER A 29 5.63 -12.44 3.27
C SER A 29 6.12 -11.58 2.10
N GLY A 30 6.53 -10.34 2.33
CA GLY A 30 6.97 -9.40 1.30
C GLY A 30 5.85 -8.76 0.48
N SER A 31 4.58 -8.95 0.86
CA SER A 31 3.45 -8.32 0.17
C SER A 31 3.37 -6.84 0.55
N VAL A 32 3.28 -5.96 -0.44
CA VAL A 32 3.18 -4.52 -0.23
C VAL A 32 1.70 -4.12 -0.16
N PHE A 33 1.37 -3.30 0.83
CA PHE A 33 0.04 -2.78 1.10
C PHE A 33 0.05 -1.27 0.88
N VAL A 34 -0.85 -0.78 0.04
CA VAL A 34 -1.00 0.64 -0.30
C VAL A 34 -2.41 1.14 0.04
N PRO A 35 -2.61 2.45 0.27
CA PRO A 35 -3.93 2.98 0.56
C PRO A 35 -4.92 2.65 -0.57
N ALA A 36 -6.11 2.16 -0.22
CA ALA A 36 -7.15 1.82 -1.21
C ALA A 36 -7.58 3.05 -2.04
N ASP A 37 -7.52 4.23 -1.44
CA ASP A 37 -7.74 5.55 -2.08
C ASP A 37 -6.77 5.84 -3.26
N MET A 38 -5.68 5.08 -3.41
CA MET A 38 -4.80 5.17 -4.60
C MET A 38 -5.49 4.76 -5.90
N ALA A 39 -6.65 4.11 -5.84
CA ALA A 39 -7.52 3.90 -7.00
C ALA A 39 -8.04 5.22 -7.61
N GLY A 40 -7.88 6.35 -6.90
CA GLY A 40 -8.10 7.68 -7.44
C GLY A 40 -9.57 8.09 -7.46
N SER A 41 -10.32 7.66 -8.48
CA SER A 41 -11.72 8.07 -8.66
C SER A 41 -12.71 7.26 -7.83
N GLU A 42 -12.31 6.06 -7.40
CA GLU A 42 -13.14 5.20 -6.58
C GLU A 42 -13.03 5.57 -5.10
N THR A 43 -14.12 5.41 -4.36
CA THR A 43 -14.09 5.59 -2.91
C THR A 43 -13.30 4.46 -2.26
N GLU A 44 -12.61 4.77 -1.17
CA GLU A 44 -11.86 3.78 -0.36
C GLU A 44 -12.69 2.53 -0.03
N MET A 45 -13.97 2.74 0.29
CA MET A 45 -14.91 1.66 0.63
C MET A 45 -15.25 0.78 -0.58
N ASN A 46 -15.43 1.37 -1.78
CA ASN A 46 -15.68 0.57 -2.98
C ASN A 46 -14.50 -0.33 -3.31
N VAL A 47 -13.28 0.23 -3.24
CA VAL A 47 -12.04 -0.53 -3.49
C VAL A 47 -11.88 -1.64 -2.45
N LEU A 48 -12.17 -1.37 -1.18
CA LEU A 48 -12.19 -2.37 -0.13
C LEU A 48 -13.18 -3.51 -0.43
N LEU A 49 -14.41 -3.18 -0.84
CA LEU A 49 -15.44 -4.18 -1.18
C LEU A 49 -15.00 -5.05 -2.36
N CYS A 50 -14.40 -4.47 -3.40
CA CYS A 50 -13.80 -5.22 -4.51
C CYS A 50 -12.69 -6.15 -4.04
N ALA A 51 -11.77 -5.65 -3.21
CA ALA A 51 -10.67 -6.45 -2.67
C ALA A 51 -11.19 -7.66 -1.86
N MET A 52 -12.22 -7.45 -1.03
CA MET A 52 -12.84 -8.52 -0.26
C MET A 52 -13.58 -9.53 -1.15
N ALA A 53 -14.28 -9.06 -2.19
CA ALA A 53 -14.93 -9.93 -3.17
C ALA A 53 -13.91 -10.81 -3.93
N ASP A 54 -12.73 -10.25 -4.23
CA ASP A 54 -11.60 -10.94 -4.86
C ASP A 54 -10.74 -11.72 -3.85
N SER A 55 -11.21 -11.91 -2.62
CA SER A 55 -10.54 -12.64 -1.54
C SER A 55 -9.12 -12.13 -1.22
N GLN A 56 -8.86 -10.85 -1.47
CA GLN A 56 -7.61 -10.20 -1.13
C GLN A 56 -7.53 -9.97 0.37
N ARG A 57 -6.32 -10.12 0.92
CA ARG A 57 -6.05 -9.73 2.30
C ARG A 57 -5.95 -8.22 2.37
N THR A 58 -6.75 -7.60 3.21
CA THR A 58 -6.75 -6.14 3.44
C THR A 58 -6.19 -5.83 4.82
N ALA A 59 -5.78 -4.60 5.04
CA ALA A 59 -5.24 -4.14 6.31
C ALA A 59 -5.81 -2.77 6.67
N VAL A 60 -5.87 -2.46 7.96
CA VAL A 60 -6.26 -1.14 8.45
C VAL A 60 -5.07 -0.51 9.16
N HIS A 61 -4.75 0.73 8.78
CA HIS A 61 -3.68 1.52 9.38
C HIS A 61 -4.06 3.00 9.39
N LEU A 62 -3.85 3.68 10.53
CA LEU A 62 -4.25 5.08 10.73
C LEU A 62 -5.72 5.33 10.34
N GLU A 63 -6.62 4.39 10.69
CA GLU A 63 -8.07 4.45 10.40
C GLU A 63 -8.45 4.35 8.91
N HIS A 64 -7.50 4.04 8.03
CA HIS A 64 -7.72 3.86 6.59
C HIS A 64 -7.42 2.42 6.14
N HIS A 65 -8.06 2.01 5.06
CA HIS A 65 -7.95 0.69 4.45
C HIS A 65 -6.82 0.65 3.42
N PHE A 66 -6.06 -0.42 3.51
CA PHE A 66 -4.94 -0.73 2.65
C PHE A 66 -5.18 -2.08 1.98
N VAL A 67 -4.78 -2.15 0.71
CA VAL A 67 -4.96 -3.31 -0.16
C VAL A 67 -3.63 -3.71 -0.79
N PRO A 68 -3.48 -4.96 -1.25
CA PRO A 68 -2.25 -5.39 -1.91
C PRO A 68 -1.97 -4.56 -3.17
N SER A 69 -0.74 -4.07 -3.31
CA SER A 69 -0.34 -3.22 -4.43
C SER A 69 -0.45 -3.94 -5.77
N ASP A 70 -0.08 -5.22 -5.82
CA ASP A 70 -0.17 -6.07 -7.01
C ASP A 70 -1.60 -6.22 -7.52
N TRP A 71 -2.54 -6.46 -6.61
CA TRP A 71 -3.95 -6.51 -6.95
C TRP A 71 -4.45 -5.14 -7.43
N LEU A 72 -4.13 -4.06 -6.71
CA LEU A 72 -4.59 -2.73 -7.08
C LEU A 72 -4.08 -2.31 -8.47
N LYS A 73 -2.84 -2.66 -8.83
CA LYS A 73 -2.29 -2.45 -10.19
C LYS A 73 -3.07 -3.21 -11.25
N SER A 74 -3.50 -4.44 -10.96
CA SER A 74 -4.26 -5.25 -11.92
C SER A 74 -5.68 -4.72 -12.17
N VAL A 75 -6.33 -4.16 -11.13
CA VAL A 75 -7.69 -3.63 -11.22
C VAL A 75 -7.70 -2.20 -11.75
N PHE A 76 -6.71 -1.38 -11.36
CA PHE A 76 -6.60 0.03 -11.72
C PHE A 76 -5.28 0.36 -12.43
N PRO A 77 -5.08 -0.13 -13.67
CA PRO A 77 -3.81 0.01 -14.40
C PRO A 77 -3.41 1.47 -14.65
N LYS A 78 -4.37 2.41 -14.66
CA LYS A 78 -4.10 3.85 -14.80
C LYS A 78 -3.24 4.43 -13.67
N HIS A 79 -3.25 3.81 -12.49
CA HIS A 79 -2.49 4.25 -11.32
C HIS A 79 -1.24 3.39 -11.06
N SER A 80 -0.93 2.47 -11.97
CA SER A 80 0.15 1.50 -11.82
C SER A 80 1.54 2.13 -11.72
N GLU A 81 1.79 3.25 -12.41
CA GLU A 81 3.09 3.93 -12.36
C GLU A 81 3.40 4.45 -10.95
N LEU A 82 2.44 5.12 -10.32
CA LEU A 82 2.60 5.64 -8.95
C LEU A 82 2.74 4.51 -7.93
N ILE A 83 1.93 3.44 -8.08
CA ILE A 83 2.01 2.27 -7.21
C ILE A 83 3.38 1.57 -7.39
N GLY A 84 3.89 1.49 -8.62
CA GLY A 84 5.20 0.92 -8.93
C GLY A 84 6.36 1.67 -8.26
N LEU A 85 6.29 3.00 -8.14
CA LEU A 85 7.27 3.78 -7.38
C LEU A 85 7.27 3.43 -5.89
N ILE A 86 6.09 3.15 -5.33
CA ILE A 86 5.95 2.73 -3.92
C ILE A 86 6.49 1.32 -3.74
N ASP A 87 6.20 0.40 -4.66
CA ASP A 87 6.75 -0.95 -4.64
C ASP A 87 8.29 -0.93 -4.69
N ALA A 88 8.88 -0.10 -5.56
CA ALA A 88 10.32 0.06 -5.64
C ALA A 88 10.92 0.61 -4.33
N ARG A 89 10.23 1.57 -3.69
CA ARG A 89 10.66 2.08 -2.37
C ARG A 89 10.51 1.03 -1.27
N ALA A 90 9.44 0.24 -1.31
CA ALA A 90 9.16 -0.84 -0.38
C ALA A 90 10.21 -1.95 -0.48
N GLN A 91 10.61 -2.34 -1.70
CA GLN A 91 11.71 -3.29 -1.96
C GLN A 91 13.04 -2.79 -1.36
N ASN A 92 13.36 -1.51 -1.54
CA ASN A 92 14.55 -0.92 -0.92
C ASN A 92 14.44 -0.93 0.61
N ALA A 93 13.31 -0.52 1.18
CA ALA A 93 13.10 -0.51 2.63
C ALA A 93 13.16 -1.93 3.24
N PHE A 94 12.62 -2.93 2.53
CA PHE A 94 12.66 -4.33 2.92
C PHE A 94 14.10 -4.87 2.93
N SER A 95 14.89 -4.52 1.90
CA SER A 95 16.31 -4.86 1.82
C SER A 95 17.15 -4.18 2.90
N GLU A 96 16.87 -2.90 3.20
CA GLU A 96 17.51 -2.13 4.28
C GLU A 96 17.23 -2.72 5.68
N LEU A 97 16.14 -3.48 5.84
CA LEU A 97 15.77 -4.16 7.08
C LEU A 97 16.40 -5.54 7.26
N GLY A 98 17.22 -6.00 6.30
CA GLY A 98 17.87 -7.32 6.36
C GLY A 98 16.87 -8.49 6.30
N LEU A 99 15.67 -8.25 5.78
CA LEU A 99 14.69 -9.30 5.51
C LEU A 99 14.99 -9.84 4.11
N GLU A 100 15.68 -10.97 4.02
CA GLU A 100 15.87 -11.64 2.73
C GLU A 100 14.52 -12.23 2.26
N PRO A 101 14.10 -12.01 1.00
CA PRO A 101 12.98 -12.76 0.45
C PRO A 101 13.37 -14.24 0.44
N LYS A 102 12.62 -15.06 1.20
CA LYS A 102 12.77 -16.51 1.20
C LYS A 102 12.33 -17.14 -0.12
#